data_AF-L8FVA7-F1
#
_entry.id   AF-L8FVA7-F1
#
_cell.length_a   1.000
_cell.length_b   1.000
_cell.length_c   1.000
_cell.angle_alpha   90.00
_cell.angle_beta   90.00
_cell.angle_gamma   90.00
#
_symmetry.space_group_name_H-M   'P 1'
#
loop_
_entity.id
_entity.type
_entity.pdbx_description
1 polymer ?
#
loop_
_entity_poly.entity_id
_entity_poly.type
_entity_poly.pdbx_seq_one_letter_code
_entity_poly.pdbx_strand_id
1 'polypeptide(L)'
;MSSRIYGTIKPALPEGVKVLVIDPAIDLQVTTAATERDLLTNAELLAALGSPALSEAQLDSLNARLAAMIARHCRVPADGIIAPTLREETIEETFRLKSRNDCLILSRKPIVSVTSITEASTALVVADYEIQKSAGMLKRLSGDDYT
;
A
#
# COMPACT_ATOMS: atom_id res chain seq x y z
N MET A 1 -9.35 -18.48 -27.38
CA MET A 1 -10.68 -18.43 -26.72
C MET A 1 -10.50 -18.85 -25.27
N SER A 2 -10.55 -17.92 -24.33
CA SER A 2 -10.58 -18.20 -22.89
C SER A 2 -11.60 -17.26 -22.27
N SER A 3 -12.72 -17.84 -21.81
CA SER A 3 -13.79 -17.15 -21.12
C SER A 3 -13.55 -17.24 -19.61
N ARG A 4 -13.50 -16.10 -18.92
CA ARG A 4 -13.65 -16.03 -17.46
C ARG A 4 -14.98 -15.38 -17.13
N ILE A 5 -15.88 -16.17 -16.56
CA ILE A 5 -17.18 -15.73 -16.05
C ILE A 5 -16.92 -15.19 -14.64
N TYR A 6 -17.01 -13.88 -14.44
CA TYR A 6 -17.17 -13.31 -13.10
C TYR A 6 -18.66 -13.25 -12.80
N GLY A 7 -19.17 -14.28 -12.11
CA GLY A 7 -20.52 -14.27 -11.58
C GLY A 7 -20.65 -13.17 -10.53
N THR A 8 -21.40 -12.12 -10.84
CA THR A 8 -21.82 -11.15 -9.82
C THR A 8 -23.04 -11.74 -9.13
N ILE A 9 -22.86 -12.35 -7.97
CA ILE A 9 -23.99 -12.61 -7.06
C ILE A 9 -24.44 -11.23 -6.58
N LYS A 10 -25.52 -10.73 -7.19
CA LYS A 10 -26.21 -9.53 -6.74
C LYS A 10 -27.30 -9.99 -5.77
N PRO A 11 -27.07 -10.00 -4.44
CA PRO A 11 -28.20 -10.14 -3.53
C PRO A 11 -29.14 -8.96 -3.78
N ALA A 12 -30.42 -9.25 -4.00
CA ALA A 12 -31.45 -8.23 -4.15
C ALA A 12 -31.52 -7.41 -2.85
N LEU A 13 -30.91 -6.21 -2.86
CA LEU A 13 -31.00 -5.27 -1.75
C LEU A 13 -32.35 -4.52 -1.84
N PRO A 14 -33.06 -4.34 -0.72
CA PRO A 14 -34.35 -3.63 -0.69
C PRO A 14 -34.19 -2.15 -1.09
N GLU A 15 -35.26 -1.59 -1.66
CA GLU A 15 -35.32 -0.19 -2.11
C GLU A 15 -34.98 0.77 -0.95
N GLY A 16 -33.94 1.59 -1.13
CA GLY A 16 -33.51 2.59 -0.16
C GLY A 16 -32.01 2.62 0.16
N VAL A 17 -31.22 1.63 -0.28
CA VAL A 17 -29.76 1.67 -0.10
C VAL A 17 -29.12 2.57 -1.15
N LYS A 18 -28.81 3.82 -0.76
CA LYS A 18 -27.87 4.65 -1.53
C LYS A 18 -26.50 3.99 -1.46
N VAL A 19 -26.09 3.32 -2.54
CA VAL A 19 -24.67 2.96 -2.73
C VAL A 19 -23.94 4.29 -2.85
N LEU A 20 -23.25 4.67 -1.77
CA LEU A 20 -22.28 5.74 -1.83
C LEU A 20 -21.29 5.30 -2.92
N VAL A 21 -21.24 6.04 -4.02
CA VAL A 21 -20.20 5.84 -5.04
C VAL A 21 -18.90 6.17 -4.33
N ILE A 22 -18.20 5.12 -3.87
CA ILE A 22 -16.86 5.22 -3.32
C ILE A 22 -16.03 5.96 -4.37
N ASP A 23 -15.23 6.90 -3.89
CA ASP A 23 -14.16 7.64 -4.58
C ASP A 23 -13.43 6.78 -5.63
N PRO A 24 -12.68 7.37 -6.59
CA PRO A 24 -11.90 6.58 -7.58
C PRO A 24 -11.29 5.34 -6.92
N ALA A 25 -11.73 4.17 -7.35
CA ALA A 25 -11.37 2.92 -6.70
C ALA A 25 -9.86 2.72 -6.90
N ILE A 26 -9.10 2.91 -5.82
CA ILE A 26 -7.69 2.57 -5.76
C ILE A 26 -7.63 1.10 -5.36
N ASP A 27 -6.95 0.31 -6.17
CA ASP A 27 -6.67 -1.09 -5.91
C ASP A 27 -5.18 -1.20 -5.54
N LEU A 28 -4.90 -1.53 -4.28
CA LEU A 28 -3.55 -1.71 -3.76
C LEU A 28 -3.30 -3.20 -3.62
N GLN A 29 -2.22 -3.69 -4.24
CA GLN A 29 -1.77 -5.07 -4.13
C GLN A 29 -0.31 -5.11 -3.70
N VAL A 30 0.02 -5.89 -2.67
CA VAL A 30 1.41 -6.17 -2.33
C VAL A 30 1.91 -7.29 -3.25
N THR A 31 2.90 -6.99 -4.10
CA THR A 31 3.49 -7.95 -5.05
C THR A 31 4.68 -8.68 -4.45
N THR A 32 5.39 -8.05 -3.51
CA THR A 32 6.44 -8.68 -2.72
C THR A 32 6.32 -8.22 -1.27
N ALA A 33 5.86 -9.13 -0.41
CA ALA A 33 5.74 -8.88 1.03
C ALA A 33 7.12 -8.78 1.69
N ALA A 34 7.19 -8.02 2.78
CA ALA A 34 8.36 -8.02 3.65
C ALA A 34 8.56 -9.43 4.25
N THR A 35 9.80 -9.92 4.23
CA THR A 35 10.16 -11.24 4.77
C THR A 35 9.89 -11.34 6.27
N GLU A 36 10.07 -10.23 6.98
CA GLU A 36 9.82 -10.10 8.41
C GLU A 36 9.01 -8.83 8.68
N ARG A 37 8.23 -8.85 9.76
CA ARG A 37 7.37 -7.71 10.16
C ARG A 37 7.77 -7.12 11.51
N ASP A 38 8.65 -7.79 12.21
CA ASP A 38 9.20 -7.34 13.48
C ASP A 38 9.98 -6.06 13.29
N LEU A 39 9.84 -5.11 14.22
CA LEU A 39 10.46 -3.79 14.11
C LEU A 39 11.83 -3.76 14.81
N LEU A 40 12.00 -4.59 15.83
CA LEU A 40 13.22 -4.73 16.61
C LEU A 40 13.73 -6.16 16.51
N THR A 41 15.02 -6.37 16.77
CA THR A 41 15.55 -7.70 17.07
C THR A 41 15.22 -8.10 18.51
N ASN A 42 15.24 -9.41 18.81
CA ASN A 42 15.03 -9.89 20.18
C ASN A 42 16.06 -9.33 21.17
N ALA A 43 17.30 -9.10 20.72
CA ALA A 43 18.33 -8.45 21.52
C ALA A 43 18.00 -6.98 21.84
N GLU A 44 17.54 -6.20 20.87
CA GLU A 44 17.12 -4.81 21.08
C GLU A 44 15.88 -4.73 21.98
N LEU A 45 14.93 -5.66 21.82
CA LEU A 45 13.73 -5.72 22.64
C LEU A 45 14.07 -6.03 24.11
N LEU A 46 14.97 -6.99 24.35
CA LEU A 46 15.46 -7.29 25.70
C LEU A 46 16.19 -6.10 26.33
N ALA A 47 17.03 -5.41 25.55
CA ALA A 47 17.71 -4.20 26.00
C ALA A 47 16.70 -3.10 26.37
N ALA A 48 15.63 -2.92 25.59
CA ALA A 48 14.58 -1.95 25.85
C ALA A 48 13.73 -2.30 27.09
N LEU A 49 13.50 -3.59 27.35
CA LEU A 49 12.72 -4.08 28.49
C LEU A 49 13.53 -4.11 29.80
N GLY A 50 14.86 -4.09 29.72
CA GLY A 50 15.75 -4.15 30.88
C GLY A 50 15.67 -5.46 31.67
N SER A 51 15.12 -6.53 31.08
CA SER A 51 14.88 -7.81 31.76
C SER A 51 15.27 -9.00 30.87
N PRO A 52 16.12 -9.93 31.35
CA PRO A 52 16.52 -11.12 30.59
C PRO A 52 15.56 -12.31 30.74
N ALA A 53 14.41 -12.14 31.39
CA ALA A 53 13.58 -13.27 31.84
C ALA A 53 12.49 -13.73 30.85
N LEU A 54 12.39 -13.13 29.66
CA LEU A 54 11.42 -13.55 28.65
C LEU A 54 12.01 -14.63 27.73
N SER A 55 11.20 -15.63 27.40
CA SER A 55 11.56 -16.60 26.36
C SER A 55 11.51 -15.96 24.97
N GLU A 56 12.23 -16.54 24.00
CA GLU A 56 12.20 -16.09 22.60
C GLU A 56 10.78 -16.02 22.04
N ALA A 57 9.96 -17.04 22.29
CA ALA A 57 8.56 -17.05 21.86
C ALA A 57 7.73 -15.90 22.46
N GLN A 58 8.02 -15.47 23.69
CA GLN A 58 7.36 -14.31 24.30
C GLN A 58 7.81 -13.00 23.66
N LEU A 59 9.10 -12.89 23.33
CA LEU A 59 9.66 -11.72 22.64
C LEU A 59 9.08 -11.59 21.23
N ASP A 60 9.05 -12.67 20.46
CA ASP A 60 8.49 -12.70 19.10
C ASP A 60 7.00 -12.30 19.12
N SER A 61 6.23 -12.87 20.05
CA SER A 61 4.81 -12.53 20.20
C SER A 61 4.58 -11.06 20.56
N LEU A 62 5.42 -10.51 21.46
CA LEU A 62 5.36 -9.11 21.84
C LEU A 62 5.72 -8.20 20.67
N ASN A 63 6.78 -8.53 19.94
CA ASN A 63 7.28 -7.77 18.80
C ASN A 63 6.25 -7.72 17.67
N ALA A 64 5.68 -8.87 17.29
CA ALA A 64 4.63 -8.96 16.29
C ALA A 64 3.39 -8.14 16.69
N ARG A 65 3.02 -8.17 17.97
CA ARG A 65 1.90 -7.37 18.50
C ARG A 65 2.20 -5.87 18.43
N LEU A 66 3.39 -5.45 18.83
CA LEU A 66 3.81 -4.05 18.78
C LEU A 66 3.86 -3.55 17.33
N ALA A 67 4.44 -4.32 16.42
CA ALA A 67 4.49 -4.02 14.99
C ALA A 67 3.07 -3.83 14.42
N ALA A 68 2.15 -4.75 14.71
CA ALA A 68 0.77 -4.64 14.27
C ALA A 68 0.04 -3.43 14.88
N MET A 69 0.26 -3.14 16.17
CA MET A 69 -0.32 -1.98 16.84
C MET A 69 0.18 -0.66 16.23
N ILE A 70 1.49 -0.55 15.98
CA ILE A 70 2.09 0.65 15.40
C ILE A 70 1.64 0.81 13.95
N ALA A 71 1.67 -0.24 13.13
CA ALA A 71 1.20 -0.19 11.74
C ALA A 71 -0.28 0.27 11.66
N ARG A 72 -1.13 -0.22 12.58
CA ARG A 72 -2.52 0.24 12.71
C ARG A 72 -2.61 1.69 13.15
N HIS A 73 -1.80 2.12 14.11
CA HIS A 73 -1.79 3.51 14.58
C HIS A 73 -1.35 4.49 13.48
N CYS A 74 -0.33 4.11 12.70
CA CYS A 74 0.14 4.84 11.53
C CYS A 74 -0.82 4.75 10.32
N ARG A 75 -1.93 4.00 10.44
CA ARG A 75 -2.94 3.81 9.39
C ARG A 75 -2.34 3.32 8.08
N VAL A 76 -1.36 2.41 8.17
CA VAL A 76 -0.74 1.78 7.01
C VAL A 76 -1.83 1.03 6.21
N PRO A 77 -2.08 1.38 4.93
CA PRO A 77 -3.14 0.76 4.15
C PRO A 77 -2.90 -0.74 3.92
N ALA A 78 -3.91 -1.58 4.11
CA ALA A 78 -3.84 -3.01 3.81
C ALA A 78 -4.29 -3.28 2.36
N ASP A 79 -3.73 -4.31 1.73
CA ASP A 79 -4.21 -4.85 0.44
C ASP A 79 -5.39 -5.83 0.61
N GLY A 80 -5.76 -6.14 1.87
CA GLY A 80 -6.82 -7.07 2.22
C GLY A 80 -6.38 -8.54 2.37
N ILE A 81 -5.13 -8.88 2.01
CA ILE A 81 -4.58 -10.24 2.09
C ILE A 81 -3.34 -10.26 3.01
N ILE A 82 -2.37 -9.40 2.71
CA ILE A 82 -1.12 -9.24 3.46
C ILE A 82 -1.32 -8.19 4.55
N ALA A 83 -0.99 -8.57 5.77
CA ALA A 83 -1.17 -7.69 6.92
C ALA A 83 -0.21 -6.48 6.83
N PRO A 84 -0.68 -5.27 7.17
CA PRO A 84 0.11 -4.05 7.02
C PRO A 84 1.39 -4.07 7.87
N THR A 85 2.44 -3.46 7.35
CA THR A 85 3.77 -3.39 7.98
C THR A 85 4.46 -2.05 7.66
N LEU A 86 5.43 -1.68 8.49
CA LEU A 86 6.32 -0.54 8.26
C LEU A 86 7.64 -0.94 7.58
N ARG A 87 7.81 -2.23 7.30
CA ARG A 87 8.96 -2.76 6.56
C ARG A 87 8.77 -2.52 5.07
N GLU A 88 9.88 -2.61 4.34
CA GLU A 88 9.91 -2.39 2.89
C GLU A 88 9.16 -3.52 2.18
N GLU A 89 8.27 -3.12 1.26
CA GLU A 89 7.45 -4.01 0.45
C GLU A 89 7.44 -3.49 -0.99
N THR A 90 7.32 -4.38 -1.97
CA THR A 90 7.01 -4.00 -3.35
C THR A 90 5.51 -4.07 -3.53
N ILE A 91 4.93 -3.01 -4.08
CA ILE A 91 3.49 -2.86 -4.24
C ILE A 91 3.14 -2.47 -5.68
N GLU A 92 1.92 -2.77 -6.06
CA GLU A 92 1.27 -2.27 -7.26
C GLU A 92 0.01 -1.51 -6.83
N GLU A 93 -0.13 -0.27 -7.29
CA GLU A 93 -1.32 0.55 -7.06
C GLU A 93 -1.98 0.89 -8.39
N THR A 94 -3.22 0.45 -8.57
CA THR A 94 -4.02 0.75 -9.76
C THR A 94 -5.04 1.83 -9.46
N PHE A 95 -5.03 2.89 -10.26
CA PHE A 95 -5.95 4.02 -10.15
C PHE A 95 -7.00 3.97 -11.26
N ARG A 96 -8.29 3.92 -10.89
CA ARG A 96 -9.40 4.06 -11.84
C ARG A 96 -9.92 5.49 -11.85
N LEU A 97 -9.37 6.30 -12.74
CA LEU A 97 -9.70 7.72 -12.85
C LEU A 97 -10.96 7.95 -13.69
N LYS A 98 -11.86 8.81 -13.21
CA LYS A 98 -13.05 9.25 -13.99
C LYS A 98 -12.74 10.42 -14.94
N SER A 99 -11.65 11.13 -14.67
CA SER A 99 -11.17 12.29 -15.43
C SER A 99 -9.66 12.36 -15.30
N ARG A 100 -9.03 13.18 -16.15
CA ARG A 100 -7.62 13.53 -15.98
C ARG A 100 -7.39 14.09 -14.57
N ASN A 101 -6.29 13.67 -13.95
CA ASN A 101 -5.85 14.15 -12.65
C ASN A 101 -4.37 14.49 -12.74
N ASP A 102 -4.00 15.66 -12.25
CA ASP A 102 -2.61 16.15 -12.35
C ASP A 102 -1.71 15.57 -11.25
N CYS A 103 -2.32 14.97 -10.22
CA CYS A 103 -1.60 14.34 -9.13
C CYS A 103 -2.31 13.07 -8.67
N LEU A 104 -1.56 11.97 -8.56
CA LEU A 104 -1.99 10.75 -7.91
C LEU A 104 -1.45 10.72 -6.48
N ILE A 105 -2.29 10.32 -5.54
CA ILE A 105 -1.91 10.12 -4.15
C ILE A 105 -1.78 8.62 -3.92
N LEU A 106 -0.53 8.17 -3.77
CA LEU A 106 -0.18 6.80 -3.47
C LEU A 106 -0.57 6.49 -2.02
N SER A 107 -1.08 5.29 -1.80
CA SER A 107 -1.64 4.85 -0.53
C SER A 107 -0.52 4.54 0.48
N ARG A 108 0.50 3.80 0.04
CA ARG A 108 1.64 3.41 0.89
C ARG A 108 2.74 4.46 0.91
N LYS A 109 3.23 4.77 2.12
CA LYS A 109 4.24 5.81 2.39
C LYS A 109 5.15 5.37 3.55
N PRO A 110 6.42 5.84 3.59
CA PRO A 110 7.10 6.61 2.55
C PRO A 110 7.47 5.74 1.35
N ILE A 111 7.64 6.36 0.18
CA ILE A 111 8.05 5.66 -1.05
C ILE A 111 9.57 5.70 -1.17
N VAL A 112 10.20 4.54 -1.35
CA VAL A 112 11.64 4.46 -1.62
C VAL A 112 11.93 4.78 -3.10
N SER A 113 11.23 4.11 -4.00
CA SER A 113 11.35 4.25 -5.45
C SER A 113 10.09 3.79 -6.18
N VAL A 114 9.89 4.28 -7.41
CA VAL A 114 8.88 3.76 -8.36
C VAL A 114 9.64 3.13 -9.52
N THR A 115 9.38 1.86 -9.81
CA THR A 115 10.10 1.09 -10.84
C THR A 115 9.44 1.17 -12.21
N SER A 116 8.12 1.32 -12.26
CA SER A 116 7.35 1.38 -13.50
C SER A 116 6.07 2.18 -13.31
N ILE A 117 5.62 2.81 -14.40
CA ILE A 117 4.32 3.47 -14.50
C ILE A 117 3.70 2.97 -15.81
N THR A 118 2.44 2.56 -15.76
CA THR A 118 1.71 2.11 -16.94
C THR A 118 0.35 2.80 -17.01
N GLU A 119 -0.03 3.27 -18.19
CA GLU A 119 -1.35 3.84 -18.48
C GLU A 119 -1.99 3.06 -19.63
N ALA A 120 -3.18 2.48 -19.40
CA ALA A 120 -3.88 1.67 -20.40
C ALA A 120 -2.97 0.63 -21.09
N SER A 121 -2.16 -0.09 -20.30
CA SER A 121 -1.15 -1.07 -20.75
C SER A 121 0.04 -0.51 -21.52
N THR A 122 0.16 0.82 -21.64
CA THR A 122 1.33 1.49 -22.20
C THR A 122 2.32 1.83 -21.09
N ALA A 123 3.56 1.36 -21.19
CA ALA A 123 4.60 1.75 -20.26
C ALA A 123 5.01 3.21 -20.51
N LEU A 124 5.08 3.98 -19.42
CA LEU A 124 5.50 5.38 -19.43
C LEU A 124 6.89 5.52 -18.81
N VAL A 125 7.60 6.57 -19.23
CA VAL A 125 8.95 6.84 -18.72
C VAL A 125 8.85 7.46 -17.34
N VAL A 126 9.40 6.79 -16.32
CA VAL A 126 9.34 7.26 -14.92
C VAL A 126 10.01 8.62 -14.74
N ALA A 127 11.02 8.95 -15.55
CA ALA A 127 11.70 10.25 -15.53
C ALA A 127 10.79 11.43 -15.92
N ASP A 128 9.66 11.19 -16.60
CA ASP A 128 8.66 12.20 -16.93
C ASP A 128 7.73 12.50 -15.75
N TYR A 129 8.02 11.98 -14.56
CA TYR A 129 7.21 12.13 -13.36
C TYR A 129 8.04 12.62 -12.17
N GLU A 130 7.44 13.51 -11.39
CA GLU A 130 7.95 13.94 -10.08
C GLU A 130 7.29 13.09 -8.98
N ILE A 131 8.11 12.57 -8.08
CA ILE A 131 7.66 11.77 -6.93
C ILE A 131 8.03 12.48 -5.63
N GLN A 132 7.03 12.96 -4.91
CA GLN A 132 7.21 13.44 -3.54
C GLN A 132 7.10 12.26 -2.58
N LYS A 133 8.24 11.60 -2.35
CA LYS A 133 8.36 10.32 -1.64
C LYS A 133 7.69 10.26 -0.27
N SER A 134 7.84 11.31 0.54
CA SER A 134 7.25 11.41 1.89
C SER A 134 5.75 11.64 1.83
N ALA A 135 5.31 12.52 0.93
CA ALA A 135 3.90 12.86 0.74
C ALA A 135 3.14 11.81 -0.09
N GLY A 136 3.83 10.84 -0.69
CA GLY A 136 3.24 9.85 -1.58
C GLY A 136 2.52 10.47 -2.77
N MET A 137 3.07 11.54 -3.34
CA MET A 137 2.45 12.22 -4.48
C MET A 137 3.24 11.90 -5.74
N LEU A 138 2.52 11.50 -6.79
CA LEU A 138 3.06 11.27 -8.13
C LEU A 138 2.42 12.28 -9.08
N LYS A 139 3.24 13.13 -9.70
CA LYS A 139 2.79 14.14 -10.66
C LYS A 139 3.51 13.93 -11.97
N ARG A 140 2.81 14.10 -13.08
CA ARG A 140 3.45 14.14 -14.39
C ARG A 140 4.13 15.49 -14.55
N LEU A 141 5.39 15.50 -14.98
CA LEU A 141 6.08 16.72 -15.36
C LEU A 141 5.42 17.25 -16.64
N SER A 142 4.93 18.49 -16.59
CA SER A 142 4.51 19.23 -17.77
C SER A 142 5.42 20.44 -17.87
N GLY A 143 6.43 20.33 -18.72
CA GLY A 143 7.21 21.46 -19.22
C GLY A 143 6.80 21.71 -20.66
N ASP A 144 6.36 22.92 -20.93
CA ASP A 144 6.20 23.50 -22.24
C ASP A 144 7.57 23.48 -22.93
N ASP A 145 7.72 22.63 -23.94
CA ASP A 145 8.79 22.72 -24.93
C ASP A 145 8.69 24.10 -25.60
N TYR A 146 9.31 25.12 -25.00
CA TYR A 146 9.71 26.31 -25.74
C TYR A 146 10.92 25.92 -26.59
N THR A 147 10.65 25.48 -27.81
CA THR A 147 11.60 25.53 -28.92
C THR A 147 11.36 26.78 -29.74
#